data_AF-A0AAV6K274-F1
#
_entry.id   AF-A0AAV6K274-F1
#
_cell.length_a   1.000
_cell.length_b   1.000
_cell.length_c   1.000
_cell.angle_alpha   90.00
_cell.angle_beta   90.00
_cell.angle_gamma   90.00
#
_symmetry.space_group_name_H-M   'P 1'
#
loop_
_entity.id
_entity.type
_entity.pdbx_description
1 polymer ?
#
loop_
_entity_poly.entity_id
_entity_poly.type
_entity_poly.pdbx_seq_one_letter_code
_entity_poly.pdbx_strand_id
1 'polypeptide(L)'
;MGSNSESDKIGAAILDDGMQHLSLWRNIEIVMVNGMNPWGNKKLLPLGPLREPLAALCRADIVVLHHADLADNENINAIESTLQKIKESMPVFFTRMAPSYFFKVKDTSCKLPLRSVDNTVVLCVSAIGFANAFVQGIERIGALHVDRLDFSDHHLFQIKDIESIRMRLHILQAKFGSKPVVIFTEKVSIT
;
A
#
# COMPACT_ATOMS: atom_id res chain seq x y z
N MET A 1 13.71 -17.72 -46.37
CA MET A 1 13.46 -16.26 -46.35
C MET A 1 12.16 -16.02 -45.59
N GLY A 2 12.23 -15.21 -44.52
CA GLY A 2 11.08 -14.57 -43.87
C GLY A 2 10.25 -15.44 -42.92
N SER A 3 10.73 -15.70 -41.71
CA SER A 3 9.86 -16.02 -40.58
C SER A 3 9.05 -14.77 -40.24
N ASN A 4 7.79 -14.72 -40.65
CA ASN A 4 6.84 -13.71 -40.21
C ASN A 4 6.61 -13.89 -38.71
N SER A 5 7.27 -13.08 -37.89
CA SER A 5 6.83 -12.88 -36.52
C SER A 5 5.52 -12.10 -36.58
N GLU A 6 4.38 -12.76 -36.37
CA GLU A 6 3.14 -12.07 -36.05
C GLU A 6 3.43 -11.19 -34.83
N SER A 7 3.45 -9.88 -35.01
CA SER A 7 3.53 -8.95 -33.90
C SER A 7 2.23 -9.11 -33.10
N ASP A 8 2.34 -9.56 -31.86
CA ASP A 8 1.19 -9.63 -30.95
C ASP A 8 0.46 -8.29 -30.93
N LYS A 9 -0.80 -8.29 -31.35
CA LYS A 9 -1.63 -7.07 -31.32
C LYS A 9 -1.91 -6.72 -29.86
N ILE A 10 -1.42 -5.57 -29.42
CA ILE A 10 -1.73 -5.02 -28.11
C ILE A 10 -3.19 -4.57 -28.10
N GLY A 11 -4.02 -5.19 -27.25
CA GLY A 11 -5.45 -4.84 -27.12
C GLY A 11 -5.70 -3.63 -26.21
N ALA A 12 -4.85 -3.43 -25.19
CA ALA A 12 -4.92 -2.32 -24.26
C ALA A 12 -3.54 -2.02 -23.66
N ALA A 13 -3.33 -0.78 -23.24
CA ALA A 13 -2.15 -0.35 -22.49
C ALA A 13 -2.60 0.28 -21.17
N ILE A 14 -1.87 -0.01 -20.09
CA ILE A 14 -2.08 0.58 -18.77
C ILE A 14 -0.85 1.43 -18.47
N LEU A 15 -1.08 2.71 -18.17
CA LEU A 15 -0.03 3.61 -17.72
C LEU A 15 -0.08 3.71 -16.19
N ASP A 16 0.85 3.01 -15.55
CA ASP A 16 1.08 3.14 -14.10
C ASP A 16 1.64 4.53 -13.78
N ASP A 17 1.13 5.18 -12.73
CA ASP A 17 1.46 6.57 -12.35
C ASP A 17 1.38 7.60 -13.51
N GLY A 18 0.38 7.42 -14.38
CA GLY A 18 0.28 8.18 -15.60
C GLY A 18 -0.25 9.60 -15.48
N MET A 19 -1.03 9.94 -14.46
CA MET A 19 -1.94 11.10 -14.46
C MET A 19 -1.26 12.43 -14.84
N GLN A 20 0.00 12.64 -14.45
CA GLN A 20 0.77 13.86 -14.74
C GLN A 20 1.39 13.88 -16.16
N HIS A 21 1.40 12.77 -16.88
CA HIS A 21 1.99 12.67 -18.23
C HIS A 21 1.03 13.19 -19.32
N LEU A 22 0.77 14.51 -19.29
CA LEU A 22 -0.27 15.17 -20.10
C LEU A 22 -0.13 15.02 -21.62
N SER A 23 1.08 14.76 -22.12
CA SER A 23 1.33 14.61 -23.57
C SER A 23 0.84 13.29 -24.16
N LEU A 24 0.45 12.32 -23.32
CA LEU A 24 -0.09 11.04 -23.77
C LEU A 24 -1.61 11.03 -23.62
N TRP A 25 -2.30 10.91 -24.74
CA TRP A 25 -3.77 10.77 -24.77
C TRP A 25 -4.20 9.41 -24.21
N ARG A 26 -5.30 9.38 -23.45
CA ARG A 26 -5.90 8.17 -22.90
C ARG A 26 -7.40 8.14 -23.15
N ASN A 27 -7.93 6.94 -23.31
CA ASN A 27 -9.37 6.72 -23.41
C ASN A 27 -10.10 6.84 -22.06
N ILE A 28 -9.42 6.44 -20.98
CA ILE A 28 -9.99 6.36 -19.62
C ILE A 28 -8.89 6.78 -18.63
N GLU A 29 -9.21 7.71 -17.73
CA GLU A 29 -8.35 8.11 -16.61
C GLU A 29 -8.92 7.58 -15.29
N ILE A 30 -8.17 6.69 -14.62
CA ILE A 30 -8.52 6.13 -13.31
C ILE A 30 -7.61 6.74 -12.26
N VAL A 31 -8.19 7.45 -11.29
CA VAL A 31 -7.41 8.10 -10.22
C VAL A 31 -7.58 7.36 -8.90
N MET A 32 -6.45 6.96 -8.33
CA MET A 32 -6.39 6.36 -7.00
C MET A 32 -6.41 7.45 -5.93
N VAL A 33 -7.31 7.34 -4.96
CA VAL A 33 -7.39 8.25 -3.80
C VAL A 33 -7.29 7.43 -2.51
N ASN A 34 -6.44 7.88 -1.58
CA ASN A 34 -6.26 7.20 -0.29
C ASN A 34 -7.42 7.51 0.65
N GLY A 35 -8.23 6.50 0.99
CA GLY A 35 -9.38 6.62 1.88
C GLY A 35 -9.03 7.07 3.30
N MET A 36 -7.78 6.90 3.77
CA MET A 36 -7.34 7.33 5.11
C MET A 36 -6.86 8.77 5.15
N ASN A 37 -6.14 9.20 4.12
CA ASN A 37 -5.54 10.53 4.06
C ASN A 37 -5.51 11.03 2.62
N PRO A 38 -6.68 11.40 2.07
CA PRO A 38 -6.85 11.66 0.64
C PRO A 38 -6.08 12.90 0.18
N TRP A 39 -6.05 13.95 1.02
CA TRP A 39 -5.61 15.29 0.62
C TRP A 39 -4.38 15.81 1.40
N GLY A 40 -3.87 15.07 2.38
CA GLY A 40 -2.79 15.53 3.25
C GLY A 40 -3.08 16.89 3.88
N ASN A 41 -2.16 17.83 3.73
CA ASN A 41 -2.33 19.21 4.20
C ASN A 41 -2.95 20.16 3.15
N LYS A 42 -3.50 19.61 2.06
CA LYS A 42 -4.14 20.33 0.93
C LYS A 42 -3.22 21.30 0.19
N LYS A 43 -1.90 21.24 0.40
CA LYS A 43 -0.91 22.07 -0.31
C LYS A 43 -0.19 21.25 -1.37
N LEU A 44 0.23 21.95 -2.42
CA LEU A 44 1.11 21.40 -3.45
C LEU A 44 2.53 21.23 -2.93
N LEU A 45 3.30 20.38 -3.58
CA LEU A 45 4.75 20.32 -3.40
C LEU A 45 5.39 21.71 -3.58
N PRO A 46 6.39 22.10 -2.76
CA PRO A 46 6.99 21.33 -1.67
C PRO A 46 6.26 21.49 -0.32
N LEU A 47 5.25 22.36 -0.23
CA LEU A 47 4.56 22.67 1.03
C LEU A 47 3.60 21.56 1.49
N GLY A 48 3.30 20.59 0.63
CA GLY A 48 2.39 19.48 0.89
C GLY A 48 2.56 18.34 -0.10
N PRO A 49 1.83 17.23 0.08
CA PRO A 49 2.03 16.00 -0.68
C PRO A 49 1.35 16.02 -2.06
N LEU A 50 0.49 17.00 -2.36
CA LEU A 50 -0.24 17.03 -3.63
C LEU A 50 0.71 17.39 -4.78
N ARG A 51 0.70 16.58 -5.84
CA ARG A 51 1.43 16.87 -7.09
C ARG A 51 0.69 17.84 -8.00
N GLU A 52 -0.63 17.86 -7.88
CA GLU A 52 -1.55 18.69 -8.65
C GLU A 52 -2.68 19.21 -7.76
N PRO A 53 -3.32 20.34 -8.10
CA PRO A 53 -4.46 20.85 -7.34
C PRO A 53 -5.64 19.89 -7.45
N LEU A 54 -6.53 19.86 -6.45
CA LEU A 54 -7.72 18.99 -6.47
C LEU A 54 -8.59 19.17 -7.72
N ALA A 55 -8.59 20.38 -8.31
CA ALA A 55 -9.28 20.65 -9.56
C ALA A 55 -8.84 19.73 -10.72
N ALA A 56 -7.62 19.18 -10.69
CA ALA A 56 -7.12 18.23 -11.68
C ALA A 56 -7.95 16.93 -11.73
N LEU A 57 -8.67 16.59 -10.67
CA LEU A 57 -9.60 15.44 -10.63
C LEU A 57 -10.75 15.57 -11.62
N CYS A 58 -10.99 16.75 -12.22
CA CYS A 58 -11.96 16.89 -13.31
C CYS A 58 -11.63 16.00 -14.52
N ARG A 59 -10.36 15.64 -14.69
CA ARG A 59 -9.87 14.73 -15.75
C ARG A 59 -10.13 13.27 -15.44
N ALA A 60 -10.44 12.90 -14.20
CA ALA A 60 -10.72 11.53 -13.83
C ALA A 60 -12.06 11.08 -14.42
N ASP A 61 -12.07 9.92 -15.06
CA ASP A 61 -13.30 9.23 -15.45
C ASP A 61 -13.81 8.36 -14.32
N ILE A 62 -12.90 7.80 -13.52
CA ILE A 62 -13.18 6.92 -12.40
C ILE A 62 -12.28 7.31 -11.23
N VAL A 63 -12.83 7.33 -10.02
CA VAL A 63 -12.04 7.39 -8.79
C VAL A 63 -12.13 6.06 -8.06
N VAL A 64 -10.98 5.56 -7.63
CA VAL A 64 -10.87 4.36 -6.82
C VAL A 64 -10.32 4.73 -5.45
N LEU A 65 -11.14 4.55 -4.42
CA LEU A 65 -10.76 4.73 -3.04
C LEU A 65 -10.09 3.47 -2.51
N HIS A 66 -8.78 3.56 -2.25
CA HIS A 66 -8.01 2.48 -1.63
C HIS A 66 -7.88 2.69 -0.12
N HIS A 67 -7.74 1.60 0.63
CA HIS A 67 -7.85 1.60 2.11
C HIS A 67 -9.19 2.12 2.64
N ALA A 68 -10.25 2.03 1.84
CA ALA A 68 -11.58 2.48 2.25
C ALA A 68 -12.10 1.69 3.47
N ASP A 69 -11.69 0.44 3.61
CA ASP A 69 -12.03 -0.43 4.74
C ASP A 69 -11.25 -0.10 6.03
N LEU A 70 -10.25 0.79 5.96
CA LEU A 70 -9.53 1.30 7.12
C LEU A 70 -10.07 2.66 7.57
N ALA A 71 -10.78 3.37 6.70
CA ALA A 71 -11.29 4.71 6.93
C ALA A 71 -12.62 4.69 7.67
N ASP A 72 -12.87 5.72 8.48
CA ASP A 72 -14.19 5.94 9.04
C ASP A 72 -15.16 6.50 7.99
N ASN A 73 -16.46 6.35 8.25
CA ASN A 73 -17.50 6.81 7.34
C ASN A 73 -17.48 8.33 7.16
N GLU A 74 -17.04 9.09 8.17
CA GLU A 74 -16.95 10.55 8.08
C GLU A 74 -15.92 10.97 7.03
N ASN A 75 -14.75 10.33 7.01
CA ASN A 75 -13.70 10.61 6.05
C ASN A 75 -14.11 10.20 4.63
N ILE A 76 -14.79 9.04 4.49
CA ILE A 76 -15.34 8.61 3.20
C ILE A 76 -16.35 9.64 2.67
N ASN A 77 -17.32 10.05 3.51
CA ASN A 77 -18.32 11.05 3.13
C ASN A 77 -17.67 12.40 2.75
N ALA A 78 -16.62 12.81 3.46
CA ALA A 78 -15.88 14.04 3.16
C ALA A 78 -15.14 13.97 1.82
N ILE A 79 -14.60 12.80 1.47
CA ILE A 79 -13.99 12.55 0.16
C ILE A 79 -15.05 12.65 -0.93
N GLU A 80 -16.15 11.91 -0.80
CA GLU A 80 -17.25 11.92 -1.79
C GLU A 80 -17.80 13.32 -2.02
N SER A 81 -18.04 14.09 -0.94
CA SER A 81 -18.49 15.48 -1.06
C SER A 81 -17.48 16.37 -1.81
N THR A 82 -16.18 16.12 -1.64
CA THR A 82 -15.13 16.83 -2.38
C THR A 82 -15.16 16.45 -3.86
N LEU A 83 -15.30 15.16 -4.18
CA LEU A 83 -15.38 14.65 -5.54
C LEU A 83 -16.62 15.16 -6.28
N GLN A 84 -17.79 15.14 -5.64
CA GLN A 84 -19.05 15.63 -6.19
C GLN A 84 -18.98 17.12 -6.56
N LYS A 85 -18.29 17.95 -5.76
CA LYS A 85 -18.07 19.37 -6.07
C LYS A 85 -17.21 19.60 -7.31
N ILE A 86 -16.36 18.64 -7.66
CA ILE A 86 -15.46 18.72 -8.82
C ILE A 86 -16.12 18.17 -10.07
N LYS A 87 -16.76 17.00 -9.95
CA LYS A 87 -17.46 16.31 -11.04
C LYS A 87 -18.64 15.52 -10.46
N GLU A 88 -19.84 16.04 -10.68
CA GLU A 88 -21.09 15.56 -10.05
C GLU A 88 -21.37 14.06 -10.32
N SER A 89 -21.13 13.60 -11.55
CA SER A 89 -21.43 12.22 -11.99
C SER A 89 -20.20 11.31 -12.11
N MET A 90 -19.20 11.48 -11.25
CA MET A 90 -17.99 10.64 -11.28
C MET A 90 -18.21 9.33 -10.50
N PRO A 91 -18.08 8.15 -11.14
CA PRO A 91 -18.11 6.87 -10.44
C PRO A 91 -16.99 6.77 -9.42
N VAL A 92 -17.34 6.35 -8.20
CA VAL A 92 -16.41 6.08 -7.11
C VAL A 92 -16.51 4.60 -6.74
N PHE A 93 -15.38 3.90 -6.80
CA PHE A 93 -15.28 2.50 -6.37
C PHE A 93 -14.43 2.38 -5.12
N PHE A 94 -14.80 1.46 -4.24
CA PHE A 94 -14.06 1.17 -3.03
C PHE A 94 -13.26 -0.11 -3.20
N THR A 95 -12.01 -0.07 -2.74
CA THR A 95 -11.14 -1.24 -2.73
C THR A 95 -10.61 -1.51 -1.34
N ARG A 96 -10.44 -2.80 -1.06
CA ARG A 96 -9.81 -3.32 0.15
C ARG A 96 -8.64 -4.21 -0.26
N MET A 97 -7.50 -4.03 0.40
CA MET A 97 -6.41 -5.00 0.32
C MET A 97 -6.63 -6.06 1.40
N ALA A 98 -6.67 -7.32 0.98
CA ALA A 98 -6.71 -8.47 1.87
C ALA A 98 -5.55 -9.41 1.54
N PRO A 99 -4.63 -9.66 2.48
CA PRO A 99 -3.55 -10.62 2.25
C PRO A 99 -4.16 -12.01 2.03
N SER A 100 -3.56 -12.81 1.13
CA SER A 100 -4.03 -14.17 0.82
C SER A 100 -3.15 -15.24 1.49
N TYR A 101 -1.86 -14.98 1.58
CA TYR A 101 -0.85 -15.86 2.16
C TYR A 101 0.42 -15.07 2.48
N PHE A 102 1.29 -15.64 3.31
CA PHE A 102 2.66 -15.15 3.49
C PHE A 102 3.62 -15.93 2.59
N PHE A 103 4.77 -15.34 2.31
CA PHE A 103 5.89 -16.04 1.69
C PHE A 103 6.97 -16.31 2.72
N LYS A 104 7.63 -17.47 2.61
CA LYS A 104 8.80 -17.75 3.43
C LYS A 104 9.98 -16.90 2.93
N VAL A 105 10.72 -16.28 3.86
CA VAL A 105 11.91 -15.49 3.51
C VAL A 105 12.92 -16.38 2.78
N LYS A 106 13.48 -15.88 1.67
CA LYS A 106 14.36 -16.59 0.72
C LYS A 106 13.72 -17.71 -0.12
N ASP A 107 12.41 -17.93 0.02
CA ASP A 107 11.67 -18.92 -0.78
C ASP A 107 10.25 -18.43 -1.07
N THR A 108 10.12 -17.65 -2.14
CA THR A 108 8.83 -17.11 -2.61
C THR A 108 7.94 -18.17 -3.27
N SER A 109 8.44 -19.39 -3.50
CA SER A 109 7.59 -20.51 -3.94
C SER A 109 6.80 -21.12 -2.78
N CYS A 110 7.33 -21.01 -1.55
CA CYS A 110 6.71 -21.51 -0.34
C CYS A 110 5.68 -20.49 0.22
N LYS A 111 4.39 -20.82 0.05
CA LYS A 111 3.27 -20.07 0.61
C LYS A 111 2.90 -20.60 1.99
N LEU A 112 2.83 -19.71 2.97
CA LEU A 112 2.35 -20.00 4.32
C LEU A 112 0.91 -19.45 4.47
N PRO A 113 -0.01 -20.20 5.11
CA PRO A 113 -1.38 -19.75 5.28
C PRO A 113 -1.46 -18.61 6.31
N LEU A 114 -2.46 -17.72 6.18
CA LEU A 114 -2.59 -16.56 7.09
C LEU A 114 -2.71 -16.96 8.56
N ARG A 115 -3.36 -18.09 8.85
CA ARG A 115 -3.46 -18.65 10.21
C ARG A 115 -2.10 -18.91 10.88
N SER A 116 -0.99 -18.84 10.15
CA SER A 116 0.36 -18.96 10.74
C SER A 116 0.68 -17.84 11.73
N VAL A 117 -0.08 -16.73 11.71
CA VAL A 117 0.09 -15.63 12.67
C VAL A 117 -0.95 -15.64 13.80
N ASP A 118 -1.90 -16.58 13.79
CA ASP A 118 -2.95 -16.65 14.80
C ASP A 118 -2.34 -16.84 16.20
N ASN A 119 -2.74 -15.96 17.12
CA ASN A 119 -2.27 -15.96 18.51
C ASN A 119 -0.72 -15.87 18.65
N THR A 120 -0.04 -15.29 17.66
CA THR A 120 1.41 -15.06 17.70
C THR A 120 1.74 -13.60 18.03
N VAL A 121 2.92 -13.38 18.62
CA VAL A 121 3.50 -12.04 18.76
C VAL A 121 4.25 -11.71 17.48
N VAL A 122 3.85 -10.66 16.78
CA VAL A 122 4.39 -10.28 15.48
C VAL A 122 5.16 -8.97 15.58
N LEU A 123 6.36 -8.92 14.99
CA LEU A 123 7.07 -7.69 14.68
C LEU A 123 6.92 -7.41 13.17
N CYS A 124 6.17 -6.36 12.84
CA CYS A 124 6.07 -5.82 11.50
C CYS A 124 7.28 -4.95 11.19
N VAL A 125 8.00 -5.26 10.12
CA VAL A 125 9.12 -4.45 9.63
C VAL A 125 8.77 -3.91 8.25
N SER A 126 8.80 -2.59 8.09
CA SER A 126 8.32 -1.94 6.87
C SER A 126 9.26 -0.83 6.40
N ALA A 127 9.31 -0.62 5.08
CA ALA A 127 10.03 0.49 4.44
C ALA A 127 9.15 1.03 3.30
N ILE A 128 7.91 1.40 3.64
CA ILE A 128 6.87 1.85 2.70
C ILE A 128 6.20 3.13 3.19
N GLY A 129 5.70 3.95 2.26
CA GLY A 129 5.06 5.23 2.58
C GLY A 129 3.80 5.17 3.47
N PHE A 130 3.17 4.01 3.69
CA PHE A 130 1.99 3.88 4.56
C PHE A 130 1.97 2.59 5.39
N ALA A 131 2.84 2.50 6.38
CA ALA A 131 3.00 1.33 7.26
C ALA A 131 1.77 0.97 8.12
N ASN A 132 0.88 1.94 8.39
CA ASN A 132 -0.29 1.71 9.24
C ASN A 132 -1.24 0.64 8.67
N ALA A 133 -1.46 0.64 7.34
CA ALA A 133 -2.32 -0.36 6.69
C ALA A 133 -1.76 -1.78 6.85
N PHE A 134 -0.43 -1.92 6.82
CA PHE A 134 0.24 -3.20 7.00
C PHE A 134 0.04 -3.73 8.43
N VAL A 135 0.30 -2.91 9.45
CA VAL A 135 0.12 -3.28 10.86
C VAL A 135 -1.33 -3.68 11.15
N GLN A 136 -2.31 -2.85 10.75
CA GLN A 136 -3.73 -3.14 10.94
C GLN A 136 -4.15 -4.41 10.17
N GLY A 137 -3.56 -4.66 9.01
CA GLY A 137 -3.76 -5.88 8.24
C GLY A 137 -3.36 -7.13 9.03
N ILE A 138 -2.20 -7.10 9.70
CA ILE A 138 -1.74 -8.22 10.54
C ILE A 138 -2.60 -8.40 11.79
N GLU A 139 -2.99 -7.31 12.45
CA GLU A 139 -3.88 -7.35 13.62
C GLU A 139 -5.21 -8.04 13.27
N ARG A 140 -5.80 -7.67 12.12
CA ARG A 140 -7.07 -8.24 11.64
C ARG A 140 -7.00 -9.72 11.27
N ILE A 141 -5.81 -10.26 10.97
CA ILE A 141 -5.66 -11.70 10.69
C ILE A 141 -5.82 -12.52 11.98
N GLY A 142 -5.43 -11.99 13.14
CA GLY A 142 -5.55 -12.68 14.42
C GLY A 142 -4.27 -12.77 15.25
N ALA A 143 -3.28 -11.91 15.00
CA ALA A 143 -2.09 -11.83 15.84
C ALA A 143 -2.45 -11.46 17.29
N LEU A 144 -1.78 -12.08 18.27
CA LEU A 144 -1.96 -11.78 19.69
C LEU A 144 -1.48 -10.36 20.02
N HIS A 145 -0.36 -9.97 19.42
CA HIS A 145 0.22 -8.66 19.56
C HIS A 145 0.98 -8.30 18.28
N VAL A 146 0.85 -7.06 17.83
CA VAL A 146 1.62 -6.54 16.70
C VAL A 146 2.44 -5.35 17.18
N ASP A 147 3.74 -5.48 17.04
CA ASP A 147 4.71 -4.41 17.23
C ASP A 147 5.26 -3.99 15.86
N ARG A 148 5.89 -2.82 15.78
CA ARG A 148 6.37 -2.27 14.50
C ARG A 148 7.76 -1.65 14.57
N LEU A 149 8.45 -1.74 13.44
CA LEU A 149 9.69 -1.03 13.15
C LEU A 149 9.63 -0.49 11.71
N ASP A 150 9.49 0.82 11.59
CA ASP A 150 9.32 1.47 10.29
C ASP A 150 10.58 2.22 9.89
N PHE A 151 10.99 1.99 8.65
CA PHE A 151 12.08 2.68 7.98
C PHE A 151 11.52 3.61 6.91
N SER A 152 12.35 4.57 6.47
CA SER A 152 12.01 5.46 5.36
C SER A 152 11.64 4.67 4.10
N ASP A 153 10.76 5.21 3.27
CA ASP A 153 10.46 4.58 1.98
C ASP A 153 11.76 4.42 1.16
N HIS A 154 11.91 3.28 0.49
CA HIS A 154 13.14 2.88 -0.20
C HIS A 154 14.39 2.72 0.68
N HIS A 155 14.25 2.51 1.99
CA HIS A 155 15.39 2.29 2.89
C HIS A 155 16.23 1.08 2.49
N LEU A 156 17.55 1.27 2.40
CA LEU A 156 18.53 0.21 2.20
C LEU A 156 18.95 -0.36 3.55
N PHE A 157 18.59 -1.62 3.80
CA PHE A 157 18.89 -2.29 5.06
C PHE A 157 20.39 -2.50 5.25
N GLN A 158 20.88 -2.12 6.43
CA GLN A 158 22.26 -2.28 6.88
C GLN A 158 22.34 -3.25 8.07
N ILE A 159 23.54 -3.71 8.40
CA ILE A 159 23.79 -4.62 9.54
C ILE A 159 23.21 -4.06 10.85
N LYS A 160 23.33 -2.74 11.08
CA LYS A 160 22.76 -2.05 12.25
C LYS A 160 21.23 -2.16 12.36
N ASP A 161 20.54 -2.28 11.22
CA ASP A 161 19.09 -2.41 11.17
C ASP A 161 18.68 -3.82 11.58
N ILE A 162 19.46 -4.83 11.16
CA ILE A 162 19.31 -6.21 11.62
C ILE A 162 19.52 -6.31 13.13
N GLU A 163 20.52 -5.62 13.68
CA GLU A 163 20.72 -5.57 15.14
C GLU A 163 19.55 -4.89 15.86
N SER A 164 19.00 -3.81 15.30
CA SER A 164 17.79 -3.16 15.82
C SER A 164 16.57 -4.11 15.82
N ILE A 165 16.36 -4.84 14.74
CA ILE A 165 15.30 -5.86 14.63
C ILE A 165 15.51 -6.96 15.67
N ARG A 166 16.73 -7.48 15.80
CA ARG A 166 17.09 -8.52 16.79
C ARG A 166 16.82 -8.03 18.20
N MET A 167 17.24 -6.81 18.54
CA MET A 167 16.99 -6.22 19.86
C MET A 167 15.50 -6.15 20.16
N ARG A 168 14.69 -5.68 19.21
CA ARG A 168 13.24 -5.59 19.36
C ARG A 168 12.59 -6.96 19.59
N LEU A 169 13.05 -8.00 18.88
CA LEU A 169 12.58 -9.36 19.07
C LEU A 169 12.87 -9.90 20.47
N HIS A 170 14.05 -9.63 21.03
CA HIS A 170 14.39 -10.06 22.39
C HIS A 170 13.47 -9.39 23.42
N ILE A 171 13.17 -8.10 23.26
CA ILE A 171 12.24 -7.35 24.13
C ILE A 171 10.85 -7.98 24.08
N LEU A 172 10.34 -8.28 22.87
CA LEU A 172 9.03 -8.91 22.70
C LEU A 172 8.98 -10.32 23.30
N GLN A 173 10.02 -11.13 23.07
CA GLN A 173 10.11 -12.47 23.64
C GLN A 173 10.12 -12.44 25.17
N ALA A 174 10.88 -11.53 25.77
CA ALA A 174 10.92 -11.37 27.23
C ALA A 174 9.57 -10.92 27.81
N LYS A 175 8.86 -10.02 27.10
CA LYS A 175 7.57 -9.47 27.55
C LYS A 175 6.42 -10.49 27.47
N PHE A 176 6.39 -11.31 26.43
CA PHE A 176 5.25 -12.19 26.15
C PHE A 176 5.53 -13.69 26.40
N GLY A 177 6.78 -14.06 26.72
CA GLY A 177 7.16 -15.45 27.01
C GLY A 177 7.04 -16.41 25.81
N SER A 178 6.81 -15.88 24.60
CA SER A 178 6.65 -16.64 23.36
C SER A 178 7.63 -16.14 22.30
N LYS A 179 8.01 -17.02 21.36
CA LYS A 179 8.92 -16.66 20.28
C LYS A 179 8.19 -15.77 19.27
N PRO A 180 8.61 -14.51 19.07
CA PRO A 180 7.96 -13.63 18.11
C PRO A 180 8.25 -14.03 16.66
N VAL A 181 7.31 -13.71 15.77
CA VAL A 181 7.40 -13.85 14.31
C VAL A 181 7.72 -12.48 13.71
N VAL A 182 8.63 -12.43 12.73
CA VAL A 182 8.90 -11.20 11.97
C VAL A 182 8.19 -11.29 10.64
N ILE A 183 7.50 -10.22 10.24
CA ILE A 183 6.86 -10.11 8.93
C ILE A 183 7.37 -8.84 8.24
N PHE A 184 7.78 -8.99 6.98
CA PHE A 184 8.26 -7.92 6.13
C PHE A 184 7.28 -7.64 4.99
N THR A 185 7.26 -6.40 4.50
CA THR A 185 6.63 -6.08 3.21
C THR A 185 7.54 -6.48 2.05
N GLU A 186 7.01 -6.86 0.89
CA GLU A 186 7.80 -7.29 -0.28
C GLU A 186 8.88 -6.28 -0.72
N LYS A 187 8.61 -4.97 -0.62
CA LYS A 187 9.58 -3.91 -0.95
C LYS A 187 10.86 -3.92 -0.09
N VAL A 188 10.90 -4.73 0.97
CA VAL A 188 12.07 -4.88 1.83
C VAL A 188 12.94 -6.02 1.30
N SER A 189 13.91 -5.68 0.43
CA SER A 189 14.96 -6.60 0.02
C SER A 189 16.03 -6.68 1.10
N ILE A 190 16.09 -7.82 1.80
CA ILE A 190 17.19 -8.14 2.71
C ILE A 190 18.09 -9.12 1.97
N THR A 191 19.20 -8.61 1.43
CA THR A 191 20.25 -9.43 0.82
C THR A 191 21.12 -10.08 1.89
#